data_AF-A0A6G0W0L8-F1
#
_entry.id   AF-A0A6G0W0L8-F1
#
_cell.length_a   1.000
_cell.length_b   1.000
_cell.length_c   1.000
_cell.angle_alpha   90.00
_cell.angle_beta   90.00
_cell.angle_gamma   90.00
#
_symmetry.space_group_name_H-M   'P 1'
#
loop_
_entity.id
_entity.type
_entity.pdbx_description
1 polymer ?
#
loop_
_entity_poly.entity_id
_entity_poly.type
_entity_poly.pdbx_seq_one_letter_code
_entity_poly.pdbx_strand_id
1 'polypeptide(L)'
;MVSVFCNTDTSATFMGLGSFFPLAMLSGMIWPLEGMHWILRSIGWILPITLSTESFRALSARDWSITHPTVYKGFLSASGWIGVFMLVTIIVVKKNNGLRNVSK
;
A
#
# COMPACT_ATOMS: atom_id res chain seq x y z
N MET A 1 11.26 0.21 -0.57
CA MET A 1 11.15 -1.12 -1.19
C MET A 1 11.59 -1.13 -2.65
N VAL A 2 10.95 -0.39 -3.57
CA VAL A 2 11.21 -0.51 -5.02
C VAL A 2 12.67 -0.27 -5.42
N SER A 3 13.35 0.68 -4.76
CA SER A 3 14.77 0.96 -4.99
C SER A 3 15.72 -0.17 -4.58
N VAL A 4 15.31 -1.05 -3.66
CA VAL A 4 16.13 -2.19 -3.22
C VAL A 4 16.09 -3.33 -4.25
N PHE A 5 15.06 -3.36 -5.09
CA PHE A 5 14.92 -4.34 -6.16
C PHE A 5 15.51 -3.90 -7.50
N CYS A 6 15.67 -2.59 -7.72
CA CYS A 6 16.14 -2.05 -9.00
C CYS A 6 17.61 -1.60 -8.92
N ASN A 7 18.42 -2.04 -9.88
CA ASN A 7 19.82 -1.64 -10.01
C ASN A 7 20.01 -0.25 -10.66
N THR A 8 18.93 0.39 -11.14
CA THR A 8 18.97 1.66 -11.86
C THR A 8 17.83 2.56 -11.42
N ASP A 9 18.09 3.86 -11.24
CA ASP A 9 17.11 4.83 -10.73
C ASP A 9 15.88 4.97 -11.65
N THR A 10 16.08 4.87 -12.96
CA THR A 10 15.00 4.93 -13.96
C THR A 10 14.06 3.73 -13.85
N SER A 11 14.58 2.51 -13.68
CA SER A 11 13.74 1.31 -13.54
C SER A 11 13.01 1.27 -12.20
N ALA A 12 13.60 1.81 -11.13
CA ALA A 12 12.94 2.00 -9.84
C ALA A 12 11.74 2.94 -9.96
N THR A 13 11.90 4.03 -10.72
CA THR A 13 10.85 5.04 -10.92
C THR A 13 9.67 4.48 -11.73
N PHE A 14 9.94 3.79 -12.85
CA PHE A 14 8.88 3.16 -13.64
C PHE A 14 8.13 2.08 -12.87
N MET A 15 8.84 1.27 -12.07
CA MET A 15 8.21 0.24 -11.24
C MET A 15 7.36 0.86 -10.11
N GLY A 16 7.83 1.97 -9.52
CA GLY A 16 7.06 2.72 -8.52
C GLY A 16 5.77 3.29 -9.09
N LEU A 17 5.86 4.00 -10.21
CA LEU A 17 4.71 4.59 -10.91
C LEU A 17 3.74 3.51 -11.40
N GLY A 18 4.27 2.45 -12.01
CA GLY A 18 3.48 1.32 -12.51
C GLY A 18 2.77 0.53 -11.42
N SER A 19 3.31 0.49 -10.20
CA SER A 19 2.63 -0.15 -9.06
C SER A 19 1.60 0.78 -8.42
N PHE A 20 1.88 2.08 -8.36
CA PHE A 20 0.97 3.05 -7.76
C PHE A 20 -0.34 3.21 -8.54
N PHE A 21 -0.28 3.23 -9.87
CA PHE A 21 -1.45 3.43 -10.73
C PHE A 21 -2.57 2.38 -10.55
N PRO A 22 -2.31 1.06 -10.62
CA PRO A 22 -3.34 0.04 -10.38
C PRO A 22 -3.81 0.02 -8.92
N LEU A 23 -2.90 0.27 -7.96
CA LEU A 23 -3.30 0.41 -6.55
C LEU A 23 -4.30 1.57 -6.37
N ALA A 24 -4.06 2.70 -7.04
CA ALA A 24 -4.95 3.85 -7.03
C ALA A 24 -6.31 3.54 -7.70
N MET A 25 -6.30 2.87 -8.86
CA MET A 25 -7.54 2.44 -9.54
C MET A 25 -8.37 1.45 -8.69
N LEU A 26 -7.72 0.49 -8.01
CA LEU A 26 -8.38 -0.52 -7.18
C LEU A 26 -8.85 0.01 -5.82
N SER A 27 -8.20 1.06 -5.28
CA SER A 27 -8.52 1.65 -3.97
C SER A 27 -9.85 2.41 -3.92
N GLY A 28 -10.52 2.55 -5.05
CA GLY A 28 -11.78 3.29 -5.16
C GLY A 28 -11.63 4.82 -5.21
N MET A 29 -10.43 5.34 -5.47
CA MET A 29 -10.20 6.79 -5.64
C MET A 29 -10.91 7.35 -6.89
N ILE A 30 -10.96 6.58 -7.98
CA ILE A 30 -11.60 6.99 -9.25
C ILE A 30 -13.09 6.62 -9.28
N TRP A 31 -13.48 5.53 -8.62
CA TRP A 31 -14.85 5.02 -8.61
C TRP A 31 -15.18 4.36 -7.27
N PRO A 32 -16.40 4.54 -6.73
CA PRO A 32 -16.76 4.01 -5.42
C PRO A 32 -16.77 2.47 -5.41
N LEU A 33 -16.29 1.87 -4.32
CA LEU A 33 -16.26 0.41 -4.12
C LEU A 33 -17.65 -0.23 -4.21
N GLU A 34 -18.71 0.52 -3.89
CA GLU A 34 -20.10 0.09 -4.04
C GLU A 34 -20.51 -0.22 -5.50
N GLY A 35 -19.83 0.36 -6.50
CA GLY A 35 -20.11 0.13 -7.92
C GLY A 35 -19.28 -1.00 -8.56
N MET A 36 -18.42 -1.66 -7.78
CA MET A 36 -17.38 -2.56 -8.30
C MET A 36 -17.82 -4.04 -8.33
N HIS A 37 -17.54 -4.72 -9.44
CA HIS A 37 -17.79 -6.17 -9.62
C HIS A 37 -17.14 -6.99 -8.48
N TRP A 38 -17.82 -8.05 -8.02
CA TRP A 38 -17.52 -8.83 -6.80
C TRP A 38 -16.04 -9.26 -6.59
N ILE A 39 -15.31 -9.48 -7.68
CA ILE A 39 -13.93 -9.95 -7.72
C ILE A 39 -12.98 -8.81 -7.40
N LEU A 40 -13.18 -7.66 -8.06
CA LEU A 40 -12.38 -6.48 -7.76
C LEU A 40 -12.67 -5.99 -6.34
N ARG A 41 -13.92 -6.10 -5.85
CA ARG A 41 -14.26 -5.75 -4.46
C ARG A 41 -13.47 -6.57 -3.43
N SER A 42 -13.29 -7.87 -3.67
CA SER A 42 -12.50 -8.72 -2.78
C SER A 42 -11.01 -8.35 -2.78
N ILE A 43 -10.46 -8.00 -3.94
CA ILE A 43 -9.08 -7.51 -4.06
C ILE A 43 -8.94 -6.17 -3.34
N GLY A 44 -9.88 -5.25 -3.56
CA GLY A 44 -9.94 -3.96 -2.88
C GLY A 44 -9.89 -4.08 -1.35
N TRP A 45 -10.62 -5.02 -0.75
CA TRP A 45 -10.60 -5.23 0.71
C TRP A 45 -9.24 -5.70 1.27
N ILE A 46 -8.44 -6.39 0.46
CA ILE A 46 -7.10 -6.85 0.83
C ILE A 46 -6.05 -5.73 0.68
N LEU A 47 -6.31 -4.75 -0.18
CA LEU A 47 -5.34 -3.69 -0.46
C LEU A 47 -5.20 -2.73 0.73
N PRO A 48 -3.96 -2.40 1.15
CA PRO A 48 -3.68 -1.41 2.22
C PRO A 48 -4.38 -0.07 2.02
N ILE A 49 -4.50 0.32 0.75
CA ILE A 49 -4.89 1.65 0.35
C ILE A 49 -6.41 1.82 0.44
N THR A 50 -7.20 0.78 0.20
CA THR A 50 -8.67 0.88 0.13
C THR A 50 -9.30 1.29 1.45
N LEU A 51 -8.92 0.66 2.57
CA LEU A 51 -9.40 1.06 3.90
C LEU A 51 -8.90 2.46 4.30
N SER A 52 -7.71 2.85 3.83
CA SER A 52 -7.13 4.17 4.08
C SER A 52 -7.88 5.27 3.31
N THR A 53 -8.24 5.02 2.05
CA THR A 53 -9.01 5.96 1.21
C THR A 53 -10.44 6.12 1.73
N GLU A 54 -11.11 5.03 2.12
CA GLU A 54 -12.47 5.12 2.68
C GLU A 54 -12.51 5.84 4.04
N SER A 55 -11.51 5.62 4.89
CA SER A 55 -11.40 6.36 6.16
C SER A 55 -11.13 7.84 5.95
N PHE A 56 -10.28 8.21 4.98
CA PHE A 56 -10.07 9.61 4.60
C PHE A 56 -11.36 10.25 4.07
N ARG A 57 -12.08 9.56 3.17
CA ARG A 57 -13.34 10.07 2.61
C ARG A 57 -14.44 10.24 3.67
N ALA A 58 -14.52 9.32 4.62
CA ALA A 58 -15.42 9.41 5.77
C ALA A 58 -15.07 10.58 6.70
N LEU A 59 -13.79 10.90 6.86
CA LEU A 59 -13.31 12.05 7.63
C LEU A 59 -13.70 13.37 6.93
N SER A 60 -13.40 13.50 5.62
CA SER A 60 -13.61 14.72 4.85
C SER A 60 -15.08 15.03 4.53
N ALA A 61 -15.93 14.00 4.36
CA ALA A 61 -17.31 14.19 3.91
C ALA A 61 -18.32 14.31 5.07
N ARG A 62 -17.98 13.86 6.29
CA ARG A 62 -18.93 13.77 7.41
C ARG A 62 -18.40 14.32 8.73
N ASP A 63 -17.13 14.76 8.79
CA ASP A 63 -16.46 15.18 10.04
C ASP A 63 -16.63 14.14 11.17
N TRP A 64 -16.66 12.86 10.81
CA TRP A 64 -16.79 11.81 11.81
C TRP A 64 -15.55 11.78 12.69
N SER A 65 -15.75 11.90 14.01
CA SER A 65 -14.67 11.84 14.99
C SER A 65 -13.87 10.55 14.84
N ILE A 66 -12.57 10.62 15.14
CA ILE A 66 -11.57 9.54 15.00
C ILE A 66 -12.00 8.24 15.72
N THR A 67 -12.95 8.35 16.64
CA THR A 67 -13.61 7.25 17.38
C THR A 67 -14.49 6.34 16.53
N HIS A 68 -14.83 6.71 15.30
CA HIS A 68 -15.67 5.85 14.46
C HIS A 68 -14.88 4.59 14.02
N PRO A 69 -15.43 3.37 14.18
CA PRO A 69 -14.71 2.11 13.91
C PRO A 69 -14.17 1.99 12.47
N THR A 70 -14.75 2.73 11.53
CA THR A 70 -14.30 2.80 10.13
C THR A 70 -12.97 3.53 9.98
N VAL A 71 -12.77 4.63 10.71
CA VAL A 71 -11.54 5.45 10.67
C VAL A 71 -10.40 4.74 11.38
N TYR A 72 -10.70 4.14 12.54
CA TYR A 72 -9.71 3.39 13.33
C TYR A 72 -9.16 2.17 12.57
N LYS A 73 -10.02 1.42 11.87
CA LYS A 73 -9.60 0.29 11.02
C LYS A 73 -8.72 0.73 9.85
N GLY A 74 -9.01 1.89 9.24
CA GLY A 74 -8.17 2.47 8.20
C GLY A 74 -6.75 2.77 8.70
N PHE A 75 -6.64 3.42 9.86
CA PHE A 75 -5.35 3.74 10.50
C PHE A 75 -4.55 2.50 10.92
N LEU A 76 -5.21 1.50 11.51
CA LEU A 76 -4.59 0.22 11.87
C LEU A 76 -4.08 -0.56 10.64
N SER A 77 -4.87 -0.59 9.57
CA SER A 77 -4.46 -1.23 8.31
C SER A 77 -3.26 -0.52 7.70
N ALA A 78 -3.30 0.81 7.61
CA ALA A 78 -2.21 1.62 7.07
C ALA A 78 -0.90 1.42 7.86
N SER A 79 -0.97 1.51 9.18
CA SER A 79 0.19 1.31 10.06
C SER A 79 0.73 -0.13 9.99
N GLY A 80 -0.14 -1.14 9.95
CA GLY A 80 0.24 -2.53 9.77
C GLY A 80 1.01 -2.76 8.46
N TRP A 81 0.50 -2.25 7.34
CA TRP A 81 1.15 -2.38 6.05
C TRP A 81 2.46 -1.59 5.93
N ILE A 82 2.55 -0.41 6.55
CA ILE A 82 3.82 0.33 6.66
C ILE A 82 4.87 -0.56 7.37
N GLY A 83 4.49 -1.20 8.47
CA GLY A 83 5.35 -2.15 9.19
C GLY A 83 5.79 -3.34 8.35
N VAL A 84 4.86 -3.94 7.58
CA VAL A 84 5.17 -5.04 6.66
C VAL A 84 6.16 -4.59 5.58
N PHE A 85 5.94 -3.45 4.93
CA PHE A 85 6.84 -2.93 3.91
C PHE A 85 8.24 -2.62 4.47
N MET A 86 8.33 -2.12 5.70
CA MET A 86 9.60 -1.94 6.40
C MET A 86 10.31 -3.27 6.66
N LEU A 87 9.61 -4.26 7.22
CA LEU A 87 10.18 -5.58 7.50
C LEU A 87 10.71 -6.25 6.23
N VAL A 88 9.93 -6.25 5.15
CA VAL A 88 10.37 -6.83 3.87
C VAL A 88 11.59 -6.08 3.33
N THR A 89 11.62 -4.74 3.43
CA THR A 89 12.80 -3.95 3.02
C THR A 89 14.04 -4.38 3.81
N ILE A 90 13.93 -4.54 5.13
CA ILE A 90 15.05 -4.98 5.99
C ILE A 90 15.51 -6.39 5.61
N ILE A 91 14.59 -7.32 5.38
CA ILE A 91 14.91 -8.71 4.98
C ILE A 91 15.66 -8.74 3.65
N VAL A 92 15.18 -7.99 2.64
CA VAL A 92 15.79 -7.94 1.31
C VAL A 92 17.18 -7.30 1.38
N VAL A 93 17.33 -6.18 2.11
CA VAL A 93 18.63 -5.53 2.31
C VAL A 93 19.60 -6.47 3.04
N LYS A 94 19.14 -7.17 4.08
CA LYS A 94 19.97 -8.14 4.82
C LYS A 94 20.42 -9.31 3.94
N LYS A 95 19.54 -9.82 3.08
CA LYS A 95 19.88 -10.89 2.13
C LYS A 95 20.88 -10.40 1.07
N ASN A 96 20.68 -9.21 0.52
CA ASN A 96 21.60 -8.63 -0.46
C ASN A 96 22.97 -8.30 0.15
N ASN A 97 23.02 -7.79 1.38
CA ASN A 97 24.28 -7.54 2.09
C ASN A 97 24.99 -8.83 2.53
N GLY A 98 24.22 -9.88 2.89
CA GLY A 98 24.77 -11.21 3.17
C GLY A 98 25.40 -11.85 1.93
N LEU A 99 24.77 -11.72 0.76
CA LEU A 99 25.33 -12.19 -0.52
C LEU A 99 26.61 -11.42 -0.90
N ARG A 100 26.69 -10.12 -0.56
CA ARG A 100 27.85 -9.27 -0.84
C ARG A 100 29.09 -9.59 0.01
N ASN A 101 28.91 -10.23 1.18
CA ASN A 101 30.00 -10.67 2.07
C ASN A 101 30.54 -12.07 1.72
N VAL A 102 29.78 -12.90 1.00
CA VAL A 102 30.22 -14.24 0.56
C VAL A 102 31.00 -14.18 -0.76
N SER A 103 30.85 -13.10 -1.54
CA SER A 103 31.57 -12.90 -2.80
C SER A 103 32.95 -12.21 -2.65
N LYS A 104 33.46 -12.07 -1.42
CA LYS A 104 34.80 -11.54 -1.13
C LYS A 104 35.71 -12.64 -0.64
#